data_AF-A0A4E0RCP8-F1
#
_entry.id   AF-A0A4E0RCP8-F1
#
_cell.length_a   1.000
_cell.length_b   1.000
_cell.length_c   1.000
_cell.angle_alpha   90.00
_cell.angle_beta   90.00
_cell.angle_gamma   90.00
#
_symmetry.space_group_name_H-M   'P 1'
#
loop_
_entity.id
_entity.type
_entity.pdbx_description
1 polymer ?
#
loop_
_entity_poly.entity_id
_entity_poly.type
_entity_poly.pdbx_seq_one_letter_code
_entity_poly.pdbx_strand_id
1 'polypeptide(L)'
;MLFIHHKCNASMTSVTAQDSTMGFEVSDDELIKMSTSELRLLLTKRQVTAEEHRQLRSRRRRLQNRKYARRCAHKKLTEVENLTSEVEEETTELQVSGFC
;
A
#
# COMPACT_ATOMS: atom_id res chain seq x y z
N MET A 1 -15.99 4.23 -21.11
CA MET A 1 -15.10 3.98 -19.97
C MET A 1 -14.61 2.53 -20.05
N LEU A 2 -13.41 2.29 -20.59
CA LEU A 2 -12.89 0.92 -20.69
C LEU A 2 -12.39 0.43 -19.32
N PHE A 3 -13.16 -0.47 -18.72
CA PHE A 3 -12.70 -1.36 -17.65
C PHE A 3 -11.74 -2.39 -18.25
N ILE A 4 -10.43 -2.16 -18.14
CA ILE A 4 -9.44 -3.21 -18.39
C ILE A 4 -9.24 -3.96 -17.07
N HIS A 5 -10.01 -5.03 -16.91
CA HIS A 5 -9.74 -6.12 -15.98
C HIS A 5 -8.42 -6.78 -16.40
N HIS A 6 -7.30 -6.43 -15.75
CA HIS A 6 -6.12 -7.27 -15.82
C HIS A 6 -6.15 -8.25 -14.65
N LYS A 7 -6.63 -9.45 -15.00
CA LYS A 7 -6.67 -10.69 -14.21
C LYS A 7 -5.42 -10.81 -13.34
N CYS A 8 -5.58 -10.70 -12.02
CA CYS A 8 -4.52 -10.95 -11.06
C CYS A 8 -4.60 -12.42 -10.66
N ASN A 9 -3.72 -13.25 -11.24
CA ASN A 9 -3.54 -14.63 -10.83
C ASN A 9 -2.85 -14.62 -9.45
N ALA A 10 -3.58 -15.05 -8.42
CA ALA A 10 -3.07 -15.17 -7.07
C ALA A 10 -2.29 -16.49 -6.96
N SER A 11 -0.98 -16.43 -7.20
CA SER A 11 -0.06 -17.42 -6.64
C SER A 11 0.64 -16.78 -5.45
N MET A 12 0.27 -17.27 -4.28
CA MET A 12 0.89 -16.97 -3.00
C MET A 12 2.23 -17.70 -2.96
N THR A 13 3.32 -16.98 -3.22
CA THR A 13 4.68 -17.46 -2.97
C THR A 13 5.48 -16.33 -2.34
N SER A 14 5.87 -16.53 -1.08
CA SER A 14 6.95 -15.80 -0.42
C SER A 14 8.24 -16.05 -1.20
N VAL A 15 8.60 -15.11 -2.07
CA VAL A 15 9.87 -15.16 -2.80
C VAL A 15 10.62 -13.88 -2.47
N THR A 16 11.71 -14.03 -1.72
CA THR A 16 12.87 -13.14 -1.76
C THR A 16 13.42 -13.19 -3.18
N ALA A 17 12.83 -12.42 -4.10
CA ALA A 17 13.21 -12.39 -5.50
C ALA A 17 14.09 -11.17 -5.76
N GLN A 18 15.40 -11.36 -5.61
CA GLN A 18 16.35 -10.68 -6.47
C GLN A 18 16.13 -11.23 -7.88
N ASP A 19 15.54 -10.44 -8.79
CA ASP A 19 15.65 -10.67 -10.22
C ASP A 19 15.27 -9.41 -11.01
N SER A 20 15.89 -9.27 -12.18
CA SER A 20 15.70 -8.28 -13.25
C SER A 20 16.54 -7.01 -13.12
N THR A 21 17.83 -7.18 -13.42
CA THR A 21 18.66 -6.20 -14.14
C THR A 21 17.96 -5.74 -15.42
N MET A 22 17.06 -4.75 -15.31
CA MET A 22 16.50 -4.02 -16.45
C MET A 22 16.61 -2.52 -16.18
N GLY A 23 17.77 -1.96 -16.52
CA GLY A 23 17.97 -0.56 -16.94
C GLY A 23 17.63 0.60 -15.99
N PHE A 24 17.11 0.37 -14.78
CA PHE A 24 16.71 1.46 -13.89
C PHE A 24 16.92 1.10 -12.42
N GLU A 25 18.11 1.40 -11.91
CA GLU A 25 18.50 1.29 -10.48
C GLU A 25 17.82 2.37 -9.63
N VAL A 26 16.49 2.38 -9.60
CA VAL A 26 15.75 3.14 -8.59
C VAL A 26 15.27 2.18 -7.52
N SER A 27 15.65 2.49 -6.28
CA SER A 27 15.25 1.75 -5.09
C SER A 27 13.74 1.80 -4.92
N ASP A 28 13.16 0.72 -4.37
CA ASP A 28 11.74 0.65 -4.04
C ASP A 28 11.29 1.83 -3.18
N ASP A 29 12.11 2.26 -2.22
CA ASP A 29 11.79 3.35 -1.30
C ASP A 29 11.76 4.70 -2.01
N GLU A 30 12.69 4.93 -2.92
CA GLU A 30 12.76 6.14 -3.72
C GLU A 30 11.60 6.22 -4.71
N LEU A 31 11.23 5.09 -5.32
CA LEU A 31 10.10 4.99 -6.25
C LEU A 31 8.75 5.32 -5.61
N ILE A 32 8.56 4.98 -4.33
CA ILE A 32 7.35 5.28 -3.58
C ILE A 32 7.32 6.76 -3.13
N LYS A 33 8.48 7.31 -2.74
CA LYS A 33 8.63 8.67 -2.24
C LYS A 33 8.51 9.74 -3.33
N MET A 34 9.02 9.47 -4.53
CA MET A 34 8.95 10.41 -5.67
C MET A 34 7.52 10.80 -6.01
N SER A 35 7.30 12.07 -6.33
CA SER A 35 6.03 12.55 -6.86
C SER A 35 5.71 11.94 -8.24
N THR A 36 4.46 12.08 -8.69
CA THR A 36 4.09 11.61 -10.04
C THR A 36 4.71 12.50 -11.12
N SER A 37 4.97 13.78 -10.82
CA SER A 37 5.62 14.73 -11.73
C SER A 37 7.11 14.43 -11.89
N GLU A 38 7.82 14.14 -10.80
CA GLU A 38 9.24 13.74 -10.85
C GLU A 38 9.43 12.41 -11.57
N LEU A 39 8.55 11.43 -11.31
CA LEU A 39 8.58 10.16 -12.02
C LEU A 39 8.35 10.35 -13.53
N ARG A 40 7.40 11.20 -13.93
CA ARG A 40 7.19 11.53 -15.35
C ARG A 40 8.41 12.22 -15.95
N LEU A 41 9.00 13.18 -15.27
CA LEU A 41 10.17 13.92 -15.74
C LEU A 41 11.39 12.99 -15.94
N LEU A 42 11.64 12.08 -14.99
CA LEU A 42 12.72 11.09 -15.09
C LEU A 42 12.52 10.15 -16.28
N LEU A 43 11.29 9.72 -16.51
CA LEU A 43 10.95 8.84 -17.62
C LEU A 43 11.07 9.57 -18.98
N THR A 44 10.65 10.83 -19.07
CA THR A 44 10.85 11.64 -20.30
C THR A 44 12.33 11.93 -20.56
N LYS A 45 13.12 12.26 -19.52
CA LYS A 45 14.55 12.61 -19.67
C LYS A 45 15.43 11.43 -20.09
N ARG A 46 15.07 10.20 -19.73
CA ARG A 46 15.90 9.01 -19.97
C ARG A 46 15.52 8.20 -21.22
N GLN A 47 14.62 8.70 -22.07
CA GLN A 47 14.18 8.01 -23.30
C GLN A 47 13.82 6.53 -23.08
N VAL A 48 13.09 6.24 -22.01
CA VAL A 48 12.66 4.88 -21.67
C VAL A 48 11.55 4.43 -22.62
N THR A 49 11.57 3.16 -23.00
CA THR A 49 10.57 2.57 -23.88
C THR A 49 9.20 2.55 -23.20
N ALA A 50 8.14 2.50 -24.01
CA ALA A 50 6.76 2.44 -23.51
C ALA A 50 6.52 1.27 -22.54
N GLU A 51 7.24 0.16 -22.73
CA GLU A 51 7.14 -1.03 -21.88
C GLU A 51 7.78 -0.82 -20.52
N GLU A 52 8.99 -0.28 -20.45
CA GLU A 52 9.64 0.09 -19.17
C GLU A 52 8.80 1.10 -18.39
N HIS A 53 8.15 2.02 -19.10
CA HIS A 53 7.20 2.97 -18.55
C HIS A 53 6.00 2.28 -17.86
N ARG A 54 5.45 1.22 -18.47
CA ARG A 54 4.38 0.41 -17.89
C ARG A 54 4.86 -0.38 -16.69
N GLN A 55 6.02 -1.03 -16.80
CA GLN A 55 6.59 -1.84 -15.73
C GLN A 55 6.90 -1.01 -14.49
N LEU A 56 7.50 0.17 -14.65
CA LEU A 56 7.84 1.03 -13.52
C LEU A 56 6.59 1.57 -12.81
N ARG A 57 5.54 1.95 -13.57
CA ARG A 57 4.25 2.33 -13.00
C ARG A 57 3.57 1.16 -12.27
N SER A 58 3.62 -0.04 -12.84
CA SER A 58 3.08 -1.25 -12.20
C SER A 58 3.82 -1.59 -10.91
N ARG A 59 5.16 -1.55 -10.93
CA ARG A 59 6.02 -1.71 -9.73
C ARG A 59 5.65 -0.68 -8.66
N ARG A 60 5.59 0.61 -9.01
CA ARG A 60 5.16 1.67 -8.08
C ARG A 60 3.77 1.39 -7.49
N ARG A 61 2.81 0.95 -8.31
CA ARG A 61 1.46 0.64 -7.83
C ARG A 61 1.43 -0.53 -6.84
N ARG A 62 2.17 -1.62 -7.12
CA ARG A 62 2.30 -2.76 -6.19
C ARG A 62 2.86 -2.33 -4.84
N LEU A 63 3.92 -1.51 -4.86
CA LEU A 63 4.55 -0.98 -3.66
C LEU A 63 3.61 -0.09 -2.84
N GLN A 64 2.85 0.80 -3.49
CA GLN A 64 1.85 1.63 -2.82
C GLN A 64 0.72 0.80 -2.24
N ASN A 65 0.21 -0.19 -2.97
CA ASN A 65 -0.80 -1.12 -2.46
C ASN A 65 -0.31 -1.85 -1.20
N ARG A 66 0.95 -2.29 -1.17
CA ARG A 66 1.57 -2.89 0.04
C ARG A 66 1.55 -1.92 1.23
N LYS A 67 1.86 -0.64 1.02
CA LYS A 67 1.78 0.40 2.07
C LYS A 67 0.33 0.62 2.52
N TYR A 68 -0.62 0.64 1.60
CA TYR A 68 -2.03 0.82 1.91
C TYR A 68 -2.61 -0.35 2.69
N ALA A 69 -2.23 -1.59 2.38
CA ALA A 69 -2.63 -2.77 3.14
C ALA A 69 -2.19 -2.67 4.62
N ARG A 70 -0.94 -2.27 4.86
CA ARG A 70 -0.44 -2.03 6.23
C ARG A 70 -1.20 -0.93 6.96
N ARG A 71 -1.45 0.20 6.30
CA ARG A 71 -2.23 1.32 6.88
C ARG A 71 -3.68 0.91 7.15
N CYS A 72 -4.27 0.09 6.30
CA CYS A 72 -5.63 -0.42 6.49
C CYS A 72 -5.72 -1.33 7.71
N ALA A 73 -4.77 -2.27 7.86
CA ALA A 73 -4.70 -3.13 9.03
C ALA A 73 -4.52 -2.32 10.34
N HIS A 74 -3.60 -1.35 10.34
CA HIS A 74 -3.38 -0.49 11.50
C HIS A 74 -4.61 0.35 11.84
N LYS A 75 -5.27 0.98 10.84
CA LYS A 75 -6.49 1.76 11.08
C LYS A 75 -7.59 0.89 11.70
N LYS A 76 -7.77 -0.33 11.18
CA LYS A 76 -8.77 -1.26 11.72
C LYS A 76 -8.45 -1.66 13.16
N LEU A 77 -7.18 -1.93 13.46
CA LEU A 77 -6.73 -2.23 14.82
C LEU A 77 -7.05 -1.07 15.77
N THR A 78 -6.65 0.15 15.42
CA THR A 78 -6.92 1.35 16.23
C THR A 78 -8.41 1.61 16.43
N GLU A 79 -9.23 1.40 15.40
CA GLU A 79 -10.68 1.56 15.51
C GLU A 79 -11.29 0.51 16.46
N VAL A 80 -10.80 -0.73 16.43
CA VAL A 80 -11.20 -1.76 17.40
C VAL A 80 -10.76 -1.39 18.80
N GLU A 81 -9.51 -0.97 19.01
CA GLU A 81 -8.97 -0.57 20.30
C GLU A 81 -9.75 0.59 20.93
N ASN A 82 -10.10 1.60 20.13
CA ASN A 82 -10.91 2.73 20.58
C ASN A 82 -12.30 2.28 21.03
N LEU A 83 -12.99 1.50 20.19
CA LEU A 83 -14.34 0.99 20.51
C LEU A 83 -14.32 0.09 21.75
N THR A 84 -13.27 -0.73 21.94
CA THR A 84 -13.14 -1.54 23.15
C THR A 84 -12.93 -0.68 24.39
N SER A 85 -12.14 0.40 24.30
CA SER A 85 -11.95 1.35 25.41
C SER A 85 -13.27 2.04 25.78
N GLU A 86 -14.04 2.50 24.78
CA GLU A 86 -15.34 3.14 25.01
C GLU A 86 -16.32 2.20 25.72
N VAL A 87 -16.37 0.92 25.33
CA VAL A 87 -17.22 -0.09 26.00
C VAL A 87 -16.73 -0.39 27.41
N GLU A 88 -15.43 -0.50 27.64
CA GLU A 88 -14.86 -0.70 28.98
C GLU A 88 -15.18 0.48 29.89
N GLU A 89 -15.01 1.71 29.41
CA GLU A 89 -15.40 2.93 30.12
C GLU A 89 -16.89 2.93 30.47
N GLU A 90 -17.77 2.74 29.49
CA GLU A 90 -19.22 2.72 29.71
C GLU A 90 -19.65 1.60 30.68
N THR A 91 -19.06 0.40 30.56
CA THR A 91 -19.38 -0.72 31.48
C THR A 91 -18.89 -0.46 32.91
N THR A 92 -17.71 0.14 33.08
CA THR A 92 -17.24 0.55 34.41
C THR A 92 -18.14 1.62 35.02
N GLU A 93 -18.61 2.60 34.24
CA GLU A 93 -19.57 3.61 34.70
C GLU A 93 -20.91 2.99 35.11
N LEU A 94 -21.42 2.00 34.36
CA LEU A 94 -22.63 1.26 34.72
C LEU A 94 -22.46 0.42 35.99
N GLN A 95 -21.28 -0.18 36.20
CA GLN A 95 -20.96 -0.91 37.43
C GLN A 95 -20.85 0.03 38.64
N VAL A 96 -20.27 1.21 38.47
CA VAL A 96 -20.11 2.22 39.54
C VAL A 96 -21.43 2.94 39.85
N SER A 97 -22.30 3.12 38.87
CA SER A 97 -23.62 3.78 39.04
C SER A 97 -24.69 2.89 39.67
N GLY A 98 -24.35 1.66 40.06
CA GLY A 98 -25.11 0.91 41.07
C GLY A 98 -26.50 0.47 40.61
N PHE A 99 -26.58 -0.26 39.50
CA PHE A 99 -27.68 -1.21 39.31
C PHE A 99 -27.28 -2.57 39.88
N CYS A 100 -27.43 -2.71 41.21
CA CYS A 100 -27.53 -3.98 41.91
C CYS A 100 -28.56 -3.83 43.04
#